data_AF-A0A6P5D1J5-F1
#
_entry.id   AF-A0A6P5D1J5-F1
#
_cell.length_a   1.000
_cell.length_b   1.000
_cell.length_c   1.000
_cell.angle_alpha   90.00
_cell.angle_beta   90.00
_cell.angle_gamma   90.00
#
_symmetry.space_group_name_H-M   'P 1'
#
loop_
_entity.id
_entity.type
_entity.pdbx_description
1 polymer ?
#
loop_
_entity_poly.entity_id
_entity_poly.type
_entity_poly.pdbx_seq_one_letter_code
_entity_poly.pdbx_strand_id
1 'polypeptide(L)'
;MIHLSNKGFGLKSHFCPHCYARIKNGRLLPVIVALRTRSGRKQWVSRGREAEPRLLHRGSRESRRRLRSELLGFAQAAVEEPACGERLHVTAGACPLAKKAAEWAAWQVTMWAFPELPMPLLVNLIGSLMGFVATVTLIPAFRGHFIAARLCGQDLNKSSREQIPESQGVISGAVFLIILFCFIPFPFLNCFVEQQCKAFPHHEFVALIGALLAICCMIFLGFADDVLNLRWRHKLLLPTAASLPLLMVYFTNFGNTTIVVPKPLRPILGLHLDLGILYYVYMGLLAVFCTNAINILAGINGLEAGQSLVISASIIVFNLVELDGDYRDDHIFSLYFMIPFFFTTLGLLYHNWYPSRVFVGDTFCYFAGMTFAVVGILGHFSKTMLLFFMPQVFNFLYSLPQLLHIIPCPRHRMPR
;
A
#
# COMPACT_ATOMS: atom_id res chain seq x y z
N MET A 1 -14.27 -34.43 63.07
CA MET A 1 -13.00 -34.48 63.82
C MET A 1 -11.92 -34.88 62.81
N ILE A 2 -11.06 -33.97 62.32
CA ILE A 2 -9.80 -33.48 62.95
C ILE A 2 -8.83 -34.68 63.18
N HIS A 3 -7.57 -34.75 62.71
CA HIS A 3 -6.53 -33.71 62.60
C HIS A 3 -5.44 -34.03 61.55
N LEU A 4 -4.85 -32.95 61.04
CA LEU A 4 -3.58 -32.80 60.30
C LEU A 4 -2.32 -33.23 61.08
N SER A 5 -1.26 -33.60 60.35
CA SER A 5 0.10 -33.09 60.62
C SER A 5 0.98 -33.16 59.36
N ASN A 6 1.78 -32.11 59.18
CA ASN A 6 2.50 -31.73 57.98
C ASN A 6 4.01 -31.68 58.29
N LYS A 7 4.85 -32.43 57.57
CA LYS A 7 6.32 -32.27 57.56
C LYS A 7 6.90 -32.76 56.23
N GLY A 8 7.65 -31.91 55.52
CA GLY A 8 8.36 -32.28 54.30
C GLY A 8 9.26 -31.18 53.73
N PHE A 9 10.49 -31.14 54.24
CA PHE A 9 11.78 -30.81 53.61
C PHE A 9 12.02 -29.55 52.75
N GLY A 10 13.16 -28.91 53.04
CA GLY A 10 13.58 -27.62 52.51
C GLY A 10 14.43 -27.64 51.23
N LEU A 11 14.64 -26.44 50.67
CA LEU A 11 15.78 -26.07 49.84
C LEU A 11 15.94 -24.55 49.87
N LYS A 12 17.18 -24.09 50.06
CA LYS A 12 17.58 -22.67 50.02
C LYS A 12 17.54 -22.16 48.58
N SER A 13 16.89 -21.03 48.31
CA SER A 13 17.10 -20.25 47.10
C SER A 13 16.84 -18.75 47.35
N HIS A 14 17.71 -17.93 46.75
CA HIS A 14 17.65 -16.47 46.73
C HIS A 14 16.29 -15.99 46.21
N PHE A 15 15.56 -15.20 47.01
CA PHE A 15 14.32 -14.55 46.57
C PHE A 15 14.64 -13.23 45.86
N CYS A 16 14.45 -13.22 44.54
CA CYS A 16 14.19 -12.02 43.77
C CYS A 16 12.69 -11.68 43.95
N PRO A 17 12.29 -10.46 44.35
CA PRO A 17 10.87 -10.13 44.44
C PRO A 17 10.31 -9.96 43.02
N HIS A 18 9.50 -10.92 42.58
CA HIS A 18 8.64 -10.78 41.41
C HIS A 18 7.64 -9.63 41.62
N CYS A 19 7.73 -8.61 40.77
CA CYS A 19 6.63 -7.66 40.54
C CYS A 19 5.54 -8.36 39.71
N TYR A 20 4.49 -8.87 40.35
CA TYR A 20 3.27 -9.28 39.66
C TYR A 20 2.27 -8.11 39.66
N ALA A 21 2.03 -7.52 38.49
CA ALA A 21 0.84 -6.71 38.26
C ALA A 21 -0.36 -7.65 38.11
N ARG A 22 -1.35 -7.57 39.00
CA ARG A 22 -2.60 -8.35 38.88
C ARG A 22 -3.68 -7.44 38.33
N ILE A 23 -4.07 -7.66 37.07
CA ILE A 23 -5.21 -6.97 36.46
C ILE A 23 -6.48 -7.64 36.98
N LYS A 24 -7.28 -6.90 37.76
CA LYS A 24 -8.66 -7.27 38.08
C LYS A 24 -9.56 -6.10 37.71
N ASN A 25 -10.50 -6.31 36.79
CA ASN A 25 -11.46 -5.32 36.31
C ASN A 25 -10.83 -4.02 35.75
N GLY A 26 -9.77 -4.14 34.95
CA GLY A 26 -9.29 -3.03 34.10
C GLY A 26 -8.72 -1.80 34.81
N ARG A 27 -8.37 -1.87 36.11
CA ARG A 27 -7.70 -0.78 36.83
C ARG A 27 -6.32 -1.19 37.34
N LEU A 28 -5.30 -0.37 37.04
CA LEU A 28 -3.98 -0.43 37.65
C LEU A 28 -4.05 0.20 39.05
N LEU A 29 -3.69 -0.57 40.09
CA LEU A 29 -3.48 -0.04 41.44
C LEU A 29 -2.01 0.37 41.60
N PRO A 30 -1.72 1.48 42.31
CA PRO A 30 -0.34 1.90 42.55
C PRO A 30 0.38 0.91 43.48
N VAL A 31 1.65 0.66 43.17
CA VAL A 31 2.53 -0.20 43.95
C VAL A 31 2.88 0.51 45.26
N ILE A 32 2.35 0.00 46.39
CA ILE A 32 2.79 0.43 47.72
C ILE A 32 4.05 -0.37 48.07
N VAL A 33 5.20 0.30 48.07
CA VAL A 33 6.48 -0.31 48.50
C VAL A 33 6.62 -0.10 50.02
N ALA A 34 6.57 -1.18 50.79
CA ALA A 34 6.90 -1.15 52.21
C ALA A 34 8.43 -1.26 52.40
N LEU A 35 9.08 -0.18 52.82
CA LEU A 35 10.50 -0.22 53.21
C LEU A 35 10.61 -0.59 54.69
N ARG A 36 11.37 -1.66 54.99
CA ARG A 36 11.72 -2.06 56.36
C ARG A 36 13.14 -1.58 56.64
N THR A 37 13.30 -0.61 57.54
CA THR A 37 14.63 -0.17 57.99
C THR A 37 15.17 -1.09 59.08
N ARG A 38 16.51 -1.17 59.19
CA ARG A 38 17.26 -2.09 60.06
C ARG A 38 17.12 -1.84 61.57
N SER A 39 16.27 -0.92 62.03
CA SER A 39 16.03 -0.63 63.46
C SER A 39 14.61 -0.95 63.97
N GLY A 40 13.79 -1.67 63.20
CA GLY A 40 12.54 -2.23 63.73
C GLY A 40 11.39 -1.25 63.98
N ARG A 41 11.44 0.00 63.49
CA ARG A 41 10.27 0.90 63.42
C ARG A 41 9.75 1.01 61.99
N LYS A 42 8.46 0.71 61.80
CA LYS A 42 7.74 0.98 60.55
C LYS A 42 7.42 2.47 60.47
N GLN A 43 7.84 3.13 59.40
CA GLN A 43 7.43 4.50 59.10
C GLN A 43 6.87 4.53 57.68
N TRP A 44 5.64 5.03 57.53
CA TRP A 44 4.95 5.16 56.26
C TRP A 44 5.27 6.53 55.67
N VAL A 45 5.80 6.57 54.45
CA VAL A 45 6.02 7.82 53.71
C VAL A 45 5.11 7.80 52.50
N SER A 46 4.04 8.60 52.54
CA SER A 46 3.26 8.94 51.35
C SER A 46 3.97 10.08 50.61
N ARG A 47 4.46 9.81 49.40
CA ARG A 47 4.82 10.86 48.44
C ARG A 47 3.90 10.73 47.24
N GLY A 48 2.90 11.59 47.19
CA GLY A 48 1.98 11.76 46.06
C GLY A 48 0.66 12.36 46.55
N ARG A 49 0.38 13.61 46.16
CA ARG A 49 -0.92 14.25 46.41
C ARG A 49 -2.02 13.41 45.73
N GLU A 50 -3.13 13.22 46.43
CA GLU A 50 -4.38 12.80 45.80
C GLU A 50 -4.72 13.79 44.68
N ALA A 51 -4.77 13.30 43.44
CA ALA A 51 -5.41 14.02 42.35
C ALA A 51 -6.86 13.56 42.30
N GLU A 52 -7.79 14.42 42.70
CA GLU A 52 -9.22 14.27 42.39
C GLU A 52 -9.42 14.05 40.88
N PRO A 53 -10.34 13.16 40.47
CA PRO A 53 -10.68 13.00 39.06
C PRO A 53 -11.53 14.20 38.61
N ARG A 54 -10.89 15.28 38.16
CA ARG A 54 -11.57 16.28 37.33
C ARG A 54 -11.76 15.70 35.93
N LEU A 55 -13.02 15.57 35.54
CA LEU A 55 -13.50 15.28 34.18
C LEU A 55 -12.67 16.03 33.12
N LEU A 56 -11.82 15.32 32.39
CA LEU A 56 -11.11 15.82 31.21
C LEU A 56 -11.86 15.37 29.95
N HIS A 57 -12.83 16.19 29.57
CA HIS A 57 -13.33 16.26 28.20
C HIS A 57 -12.18 16.60 27.23
N ARG A 58 -12.16 15.92 26.07
CA ARG A 58 -11.44 16.25 24.82
C ARG A 58 -10.03 16.87 24.96
N GLY A 59 -9.00 16.03 25.05
CA GLY A 59 -7.61 16.45 24.89
C GLY A 59 -7.14 16.46 23.42
N SER A 60 -6.51 17.56 22.99
CA SER A 60 -5.90 17.77 21.66
C SER A 60 -4.77 16.77 21.36
N ARG A 61 -4.29 16.71 20.09
CA ARG A 61 -3.13 15.90 19.63
C ARG A 61 -1.91 16.00 20.56
N GLU A 62 -1.75 17.13 21.23
CA GLU A 62 -0.67 17.43 22.17
C GLU A 62 -0.83 16.72 23.52
N SER A 63 -2.07 16.51 23.98
CA SER A 63 -2.37 15.77 25.21
C SER A 63 -2.02 14.28 25.07
N ARG A 64 -2.24 13.69 23.89
CA ARG A 64 -1.85 12.29 23.60
C ARG A 64 -0.34 12.13 23.43
N ARG A 65 0.35 13.12 22.85
CA ARG A 65 1.83 13.13 22.77
C ARG A 65 2.46 13.24 24.16
N ARG A 66 1.92 14.09 25.05
CA ARG A 66 2.37 14.17 26.46
C ARG A 66 2.14 12.88 27.22
N LEU A 67 0.96 12.25 27.10
CA LEU A 67 0.70 10.98 27.78
C LEU A 67 1.64 9.87 27.29
N ARG A 68 1.95 9.84 26.00
CA ARG A 68 2.91 8.89 25.41
C ARG A 68 4.35 9.18 25.86
N SER A 69 4.76 10.45 25.95
CA SER A 69 6.10 10.80 26.45
C SER A 69 6.24 10.56 27.96
N GLU A 70 5.18 10.79 28.74
CA GLU A 70 5.17 10.47 30.17
C GLU A 70 5.23 8.95 30.40
N LEU A 71 4.45 8.16 29.65
CA LEU A 71 4.50 6.69 29.74
C LEU A 71 5.84 6.10 29.27
N LEU A 72 6.46 6.67 28.22
CA LEU A 72 7.82 6.31 27.79
C LEU A 72 8.88 6.74 28.83
N GLY A 73 8.70 7.91 29.45
CA GLY A 73 9.55 8.38 30.55
C GLY A 73 9.46 7.47 31.79
N PHE A 74 8.27 6.97 32.14
CA PHE A 74 8.10 5.99 33.21
C PHE A 74 8.73 4.63 32.88
N ALA A 75 8.71 4.21 31.61
CA ALA A 75 9.37 2.98 31.17
C ALA A 75 10.90 3.10 31.15
N GLN A 76 11.44 4.29 30.82
CA GLN A 76 12.89 4.57 30.90
C GLN A 76 13.38 4.77 32.34
N ALA A 77 12.58 5.39 33.21
CA ALA A 77 12.91 5.54 34.63
C ALA A 77 12.93 4.18 35.39
N ALA A 78 12.27 3.14 34.87
CA ALA A 78 12.38 1.78 35.41
C ALA A 78 13.72 1.08 35.08
N VAL A 79 14.54 1.69 34.22
CA VAL A 79 15.85 1.16 33.79
C VAL A 79 17.03 1.92 34.42
N GLU A 80 16.80 3.08 35.05
CA GLU A 80 17.86 3.87 35.71
C GLU A 80 17.62 3.94 37.22
N GLU A 81 18.48 3.26 38.01
CA GLU A 81 18.54 3.47 39.46
C GLU A 81 19.05 4.89 39.79
N PRO A 82 18.49 5.58 40.82
CA PRO A 82 19.09 6.77 41.36
C PRO A 82 20.20 6.40 42.37
N ALA A 83 21.29 7.16 42.28
CA ALA A 83 22.49 7.11 43.10
C ALA A 83 22.30 6.71 44.58
N CYS A 84 22.95 5.62 44.99
CA CYS A 84 23.48 5.47 46.34
C CYS A 84 24.93 4.99 46.22
N GLY A 85 25.86 5.79 46.71
CA GLY A 85 27.29 5.53 46.61
C GLY A 85 27.69 4.34 47.47
N GLU A 86 28.00 3.21 46.82
CA GLU A 86 29.01 2.26 47.28
C GLU A 86 29.47 1.42 46.08
N ARG A 87 30.79 1.24 45.97
CA ARG A 87 31.48 0.72 44.81
C ARG A 87 31.27 -0.80 44.71
N LEU A 88 30.30 -1.24 43.92
CA LEU A 88 30.11 -2.65 43.56
C LEU A 88 30.32 -2.82 42.05
N HIS A 89 31.47 -3.42 41.70
CA HIS A 89 31.72 -3.93 40.35
C HIS A 89 30.72 -5.05 40.06
N VAL A 90 29.68 -4.75 39.28
CA VAL A 90 28.86 -5.76 38.61
C VAL A 90 28.88 -5.45 37.11
N THR A 91 29.58 -6.30 36.37
CA THR A 91 29.60 -6.29 34.90
C THR A 91 28.20 -6.62 34.38
N ALA A 92 27.42 -5.59 34.01
CA ALA A 92 26.13 -5.74 33.35
C ALA A 92 26.33 -6.05 31.86
N GLY A 93 26.72 -7.29 31.55
CA GLY A 93 26.55 -7.83 30.20
C GLY A 93 25.07 -8.17 29.99
N ALA A 94 24.30 -7.27 29.37
CA ALA A 94 22.96 -7.60 28.91
C ALA A 94 23.06 -8.80 27.96
N CYS A 95 22.46 -9.93 28.35
CA CYS A 95 22.51 -11.18 27.58
C CYS A 95 21.98 -10.92 26.15
N PRO A 96 22.77 -11.18 25.08
CA PRO A 96 22.35 -10.93 23.69
C PRO A 96 21.06 -11.65 23.30
N LEU A 97 20.77 -12.78 23.95
CA LEU A 97 19.53 -13.54 23.79
C LEU A 97 18.31 -12.82 24.38
N ALA A 98 18.46 -12.05 25.46
CA ALA A 98 17.36 -11.29 26.06
C ALA A 98 17.02 -10.04 25.23
N LYS A 99 18.03 -9.37 24.64
CA LYS A 99 17.81 -8.31 23.65
C LYS A 99 17.14 -8.85 22.38
N LYS A 100 17.62 -9.96 21.84
CA LYS A 100 16.98 -10.61 20.69
C LYS A 100 15.57 -11.09 21.02
N ALA A 101 15.31 -11.64 22.20
CA ALA A 101 13.97 -12.05 22.61
C ALA A 101 13.02 -10.85 22.76
N ALA A 102 13.50 -9.72 23.28
CA ALA A 102 12.74 -8.48 23.34
C ALA A 102 12.51 -7.86 21.95
N GLU A 103 13.48 -7.92 21.05
CA GLU A 103 13.35 -7.51 19.65
C GLU A 103 12.37 -8.42 18.89
N TRP A 104 12.43 -9.74 19.10
CA TRP A 104 11.50 -10.72 18.53
C TRP A 104 10.09 -10.60 19.12
N ALA A 105 9.96 -10.34 20.41
CA ALA A 105 8.68 -10.09 21.06
C ALA A 105 8.09 -8.74 20.61
N ALA A 106 8.91 -7.71 20.43
CA ALA A 106 8.50 -6.46 19.80
C ALA A 106 8.06 -6.71 18.35
N TRP A 107 8.80 -7.51 17.58
CA TRP A 107 8.43 -7.91 16.21
C TRP A 107 7.10 -8.67 16.17
N GLN A 108 6.85 -9.58 17.11
CA GLN A 108 5.59 -10.30 17.24
C GLN A 108 4.44 -9.37 17.66
N VAL A 109 4.64 -8.47 18.61
CA VAL A 109 3.61 -7.50 19.01
C VAL A 109 3.31 -6.51 17.88
N THR A 110 4.28 -6.21 17.01
CA THR A 110 4.09 -5.31 15.85
C THR A 110 3.39 -6.03 14.69
N MET A 111 3.63 -7.32 14.45
CA MET A 111 2.92 -8.10 13.42
C MET A 111 1.44 -8.31 13.72
N TRP A 112 1.03 -8.26 14.98
CA TRP A 112 -0.37 -8.38 15.41
C TRP A 112 -1.01 -7.03 15.75
N ALA A 113 -0.28 -5.93 15.59
CA ALA A 113 -0.80 -4.58 15.65
C ALA A 113 -1.07 -4.06 14.24
N PHE A 114 -1.90 -4.76 13.47
CA PHE A 114 -2.60 -4.07 12.39
C PHE A 114 -3.55 -3.08 13.09
N PRO A 115 -3.33 -1.75 13.00
CA PRO A 115 -4.40 -0.82 13.40
C PRO A 115 -5.63 -1.24 12.62
N GLU A 116 -6.79 -1.35 13.28
CA GLU A 116 -8.02 -1.83 12.63
C GLU A 116 -8.12 -1.26 11.22
N LEU A 117 -8.06 -2.16 10.23
CA LEU A 117 -8.01 -1.75 8.83
C LEU A 117 -9.21 -0.83 8.61
N PRO A 118 -9.03 0.43 8.16
CA PRO A 118 -10.14 1.34 7.98
C PRO A 118 -11.29 0.64 7.26
N MET A 119 -12.51 0.74 7.78
CA MET A 119 -13.68 0.03 7.24
C MET A 119 -13.80 0.09 5.70
N PRO A 120 -13.50 1.22 5.02
CA PRO A 120 -13.46 1.26 3.56
C PRO A 120 -12.44 0.27 2.95
N LEU A 121 -11.24 0.15 3.50
CA LEU A 121 -10.24 -0.80 3.00
C LEU A 121 -10.67 -2.26 3.19
N LEU A 122 -11.39 -2.58 4.28
CA LEU A 122 -11.94 -3.92 4.49
C LEU A 122 -13.01 -4.25 3.43
N VAL A 123 -13.95 -3.33 3.20
CA VAL A 123 -14.97 -3.50 2.16
C VAL A 123 -14.32 -3.62 0.78
N ASN A 124 -13.32 -2.80 0.50
CA ASN A 124 -12.57 -2.85 -0.75
C ASN A 124 -11.88 -4.21 -0.94
N LEU A 125 -11.26 -4.76 0.11
CA LEU A 125 -10.64 -6.08 0.07
C LEU A 125 -11.67 -7.19 -0.21
N ILE A 126 -12.83 -7.16 0.46
CA ILE A 126 -13.91 -8.13 0.22
C ILE A 126 -14.41 -8.04 -1.23
N GLY A 127 -14.69 -6.83 -1.71
CA GLY A 127 -15.10 -6.60 -3.10
C GLY A 127 -14.04 -7.05 -4.11
N SER A 128 -12.76 -6.87 -3.79
CA SER A 128 -11.64 -7.29 -4.63
C SER A 128 -11.48 -8.81 -4.68
N LEU A 129 -11.66 -9.51 -3.56
CA LEU A 129 -11.67 -10.98 -3.51
C LEU A 129 -12.83 -11.56 -4.34
N MET A 130 -14.02 -10.96 -4.23
CA MET A 130 -15.15 -11.30 -5.10
C MET A 130 -14.83 -11.01 -6.57
N GLY A 131 -14.15 -9.90 -6.85
CA GLY A 131 -13.63 -9.50 -8.14
C GLY A 131 -12.68 -10.52 -8.77
N PHE A 132 -11.77 -11.09 -7.97
CA PHE A 132 -10.90 -12.18 -8.41
C PHE A 132 -11.72 -13.39 -8.87
N VAL A 133 -12.68 -13.84 -8.05
CA VAL A 133 -13.56 -14.98 -8.38
C VAL A 133 -14.38 -14.69 -9.63
N ALA A 134 -14.95 -13.49 -9.74
CA ALA A 134 -15.68 -13.05 -10.92
C ALA A 134 -14.79 -13.07 -12.18
N THR A 135 -13.57 -12.54 -12.10
CA THR A 135 -12.63 -12.51 -13.24
C THR A 135 -12.26 -13.93 -13.68
N VAL A 136 -11.93 -14.82 -12.75
CA VAL A 136 -11.60 -16.23 -13.05
C VAL A 136 -12.77 -16.95 -13.69
N THR A 137 -14.01 -16.63 -13.31
CA THR A 137 -15.23 -17.28 -13.82
C THR A 137 -15.68 -16.72 -15.17
N LEU A 138 -15.61 -15.40 -15.35
CA LEU A 138 -16.13 -14.71 -16.53
C LEU A 138 -15.22 -14.88 -17.76
N ILE A 139 -13.89 -14.89 -17.58
CA ILE A 139 -12.94 -15.07 -18.69
C ILE A 139 -13.27 -16.31 -19.55
N PRO A 140 -13.39 -17.53 -19.00
CA PRO A 140 -13.75 -18.70 -19.80
C PRO A 140 -15.20 -18.63 -20.30
N ALA A 141 -16.13 -18.03 -19.55
CA ALA A 141 -17.53 -17.90 -19.96
C ALA A 141 -17.70 -17.05 -21.23
N PHE A 142 -16.88 -16.00 -21.39
CA PHE A 142 -16.90 -15.16 -22.58
C PHE A 142 -16.03 -15.67 -23.73
N ARG A 143 -15.27 -16.76 -23.57
CA ARG A 143 -14.37 -17.31 -24.61
C ARG A 143 -15.05 -17.41 -25.99
N GLY A 144 -16.27 -17.94 -26.04
CA GLY A 144 -17.02 -18.11 -27.30
C GLY A 144 -17.26 -16.79 -28.04
N HIS A 145 -17.54 -15.70 -27.32
CA HIS A 145 -17.79 -14.39 -27.92
C HIS A 145 -16.53 -13.80 -28.55
N PHE A 146 -15.36 -13.92 -27.89
CA PHE A 146 -14.10 -13.41 -28.42
C PHE A 146 -13.64 -14.19 -29.66
N ILE A 147 -13.78 -15.51 -29.65
CA ILE A 147 -13.49 -16.33 -30.82
C ILE A 147 -14.44 -15.99 -31.97
N ALA A 148 -15.75 -15.84 -31.71
CA ALA A 148 -16.72 -15.45 -32.73
C ALA A 148 -16.45 -14.05 -33.32
N ALA A 149 -16.00 -13.11 -32.49
CA ALA A 149 -15.61 -11.76 -32.89
C ALA A 149 -14.24 -11.67 -33.58
N ARG A 150 -13.52 -12.80 -33.74
CA ARG A 150 -12.14 -12.87 -34.26
C ARG A 150 -11.13 -12.07 -33.44
N LEU A 151 -11.42 -11.86 -32.16
CA LEU A 151 -10.48 -11.30 -31.18
C LEU A 151 -9.66 -12.46 -30.59
N CYS A 152 -8.77 -12.99 -31.41
CA CYS A 152 -7.91 -14.12 -31.06
C CYS A 152 -6.58 -14.08 -31.82
N GLY A 153 -5.55 -14.70 -31.24
CA GLY A 153 -4.20 -14.79 -31.80
C GLY A 153 -3.60 -16.18 -31.60
N GLN A 154 -2.54 -16.48 -32.35
CA GLN A 154 -1.72 -17.68 -32.13
C GLN A 154 -0.62 -17.39 -31.12
N ASP A 155 -0.28 -18.36 -30.29
CA ASP A 155 0.94 -18.30 -29.49
C ASP A 155 2.17 -18.49 -30.39
N LEU A 156 2.81 -17.38 -30.75
CA LEU A 156 3.93 -17.35 -31.69
C LEU A 156 5.18 -18.07 -31.17
N ASN A 157 5.25 -18.37 -29.87
CA ASN A 157 6.36 -19.09 -29.23
C ASN A 157 6.06 -20.57 -29.01
N LYS A 158 4.94 -21.09 -29.56
CA LYS A 158 4.57 -22.50 -29.50
C LYS A 158 4.37 -23.06 -30.91
N SER A 159 4.56 -24.37 -31.05
CA SER A 159 4.27 -25.09 -32.29
C SER A 159 2.77 -25.24 -32.58
N SER A 160 1.93 -25.16 -31.55
CA SER A 160 0.48 -25.22 -31.68
C SER A 160 -0.05 -24.02 -32.48
N ARG A 161 -0.99 -24.29 -33.39
CA ARG A 161 -1.68 -23.28 -34.21
C ARG A 161 -3.07 -22.92 -33.67
N GLU A 162 -3.40 -23.36 -32.45
CA GLU A 162 -4.68 -23.03 -31.80
C GLU A 162 -4.83 -21.51 -31.65
N GLN A 163 -6.04 -21.01 -31.92
CA GLN A 163 -6.40 -19.62 -31.70
C GLN A 163 -6.80 -19.41 -30.23
N ILE A 164 -6.07 -18.54 -29.56
CA ILE A 164 -6.27 -18.17 -28.16
C ILE A 164 -6.99 -16.82 -28.12
N PRO A 165 -8.05 -16.65 -27.33
CA PRO A 165 -8.77 -15.38 -27.25
C PRO A 165 -7.85 -14.26 -26.75
N GLU A 166 -7.88 -13.13 -27.44
CA GLU A 166 -7.11 -11.91 -27.17
C GLU A 166 -7.94 -10.93 -26.33
N SER A 167 -7.33 -9.84 -25.87
CA SER A 167 -8.02 -8.71 -25.22
C SER A 167 -8.80 -9.07 -23.96
N GLN A 168 -8.43 -10.15 -23.26
CA GLN A 168 -9.13 -10.54 -22.03
C GLN A 168 -8.93 -9.53 -20.88
N GLY A 169 -7.98 -8.60 -21.03
CA GLY A 169 -7.85 -7.42 -20.16
C GLY A 169 -9.15 -6.62 -20.03
N VAL A 170 -10.02 -6.64 -21.04
CA VAL A 170 -11.32 -5.93 -21.00
C VAL A 170 -12.25 -6.51 -19.93
N ILE A 171 -12.22 -7.82 -19.69
CA ILE A 171 -13.07 -8.48 -18.68
C ILE A 171 -12.56 -8.12 -17.29
N SER A 172 -11.25 -8.24 -17.03
CA SER A 172 -10.67 -7.83 -15.75
C SER A 172 -10.84 -6.33 -15.47
N GLY A 173 -10.73 -5.50 -16.52
CA GLY A 173 -10.96 -4.06 -16.44
C GLY A 173 -12.42 -3.72 -16.15
N ALA A 174 -13.37 -4.40 -16.78
CA ALA A 174 -14.79 -4.22 -16.50
C ALA A 174 -15.15 -4.63 -15.07
N VAL A 175 -14.64 -5.77 -14.60
CA VAL A 175 -14.83 -6.23 -13.21
C VAL A 175 -14.22 -5.22 -12.24
N PHE A 176 -13.02 -4.70 -12.52
CA PHE A 176 -12.38 -3.64 -11.75
C PHE A 176 -13.25 -2.38 -11.63
N LEU A 177 -13.82 -1.90 -12.74
CA LEU A 177 -14.71 -0.73 -12.74
C LEU A 177 -15.97 -0.99 -11.93
N ILE A 178 -16.60 -2.16 -12.06
CA ILE A 178 -17.80 -2.53 -11.30
C ILE A 178 -17.50 -2.53 -9.80
N ILE A 179 -16.38 -3.13 -9.37
CA ILE A 179 -15.96 -3.12 -7.96
C ILE A 179 -15.85 -1.69 -7.46
N LEU A 180 -15.13 -0.84 -8.19
CA LEU A 180 -14.90 0.53 -7.76
C LEU A 180 -16.17 1.38 -7.79
N PHE A 181 -17.07 1.19 -8.76
CA PHE A 181 -18.37 1.86 -8.79
C PHE A 181 -19.22 1.50 -7.57
N CYS A 182 -19.25 0.22 -7.19
CA CYS A 182 -19.90 -0.23 -5.96
C CYS A 182 -19.16 0.28 -4.71
N PHE A 183 -17.85 0.48 -4.78
CA PHE A 183 -17.02 0.93 -3.67
C PHE A 183 -17.14 2.44 -3.37
N ILE A 184 -17.47 3.28 -4.36
CA ILE A 184 -17.51 4.75 -4.24
C ILE A 184 -18.20 5.27 -2.96
N PRO A 185 -19.36 4.76 -2.51
CA PRO A 185 -20.03 5.30 -1.33
C PRO A 185 -19.30 5.01 -0.01
N PHE A 186 -18.47 3.95 0.05
CA PHE A 186 -17.91 3.41 1.29
C PHE A 186 -16.92 4.34 2.00
N PRO A 187 -15.96 4.98 1.31
CA PRO A 187 -15.11 6.01 1.92
C PRO A 187 -15.89 7.18 2.53
N PHE A 188 -17.13 7.43 2.07
CA PHE A 188 -17.95 8.57 2.46
C PHE A 188 -19.15 8.20 3.34
N LEU A 189 -19.21 6.96 3.90
CA LEU A 189 -20.35 6.49 4.69
C LEU A 189 -20.69 7.38 5.87
N ASN A 190 -19.69 7.95 6.55
CA ASN A 190 -19.93 8.87 7.67
C ASN A 190 -20.66 10.16 7.24
N CYS A 191 -20.68 10.49 5.95
CA CYS A 191 -21.48 11.58 5.40
C CYS A 191 -22.85 11.13 4.87
N PHE A 192 -23.03 9.85 4.54
CA PHE A 192 -24.30 9.31 4.06
C PHE A 192 -25.19 8.75 5.18
N VAL A 193 -24.60 8.15 6.22
CA VAL A 193 -25.30 7.39 7.26
C VAL A 193 -25.27 8.12 8.60
N GLU A 194 -24.11 8.65 8.99
CA GLU A 194 -23.99 9.40 10.23
C GLU A 194 -24.36 10.87 9.98
N GLN A 195 -25.29 11.44 10.73
CA GLN A 195 -25.69 12.85 10.64
C GLN A 195 -24.57 13.85 11.05
N GLN A 196 -23.31 13.42 11.08
CA GLN A 196 -22.17 14.17 11.62
C GLN A 196 -21.33 14.91 10.56
N CYS A 197 -21.68 14.83 9.27
CA CYS A 197 -20.90 15.48 8.22
C CYS A 197 -21.30 16.94 8.05
N LYS A 198 -20.42 17.85 8.52
CA LYS A 198 -20.61 19.31 8.38
C LYS A 198 -20.59 19.78 6.92
N ALA A 199 -19.79 19.12 6.08
CA ALA A 199 -19.70 19.36 4.64
C ALA A 199 -19.13 18.12 3.95
N PHE A 200 -19.65 17.78 2.78
CA PHE A 200 -19.20 16.61 2.02
C PHE A 200 -17.76 16.81 1.50
N PRO A 201 -16.86 15.82 1.63
CA PRO A 201 -15.47 15.93 1.17
C PRO A 201 -15.37 15.79 -0.36
N HIS A 202 -15.74 16.86 -1.07
CA HIS A 202 -15.76 16.88 -2.54
C HIS A 202 -14.38 16.65 -3.17
N HIS A 203 -13.29 17.04 -2.51
CA HIS A 203 -11.93 16.90 -3.06
C HIS A 203 -11.54 15.42 -3.25
N GLU A 204 -11.71 14.57 -2.23
CA GLU A 204 -11.48 13.12 -2.32
C GLU A 204 -12.42 12.46 -3.34
N PHE A 205 -13.69 12.86 -3.34
CA PHE A 205 -14.68 12.33 -4.28
C PHE A 205 -14.34 12.67 -5.74
N VAL A 206 -13.98 13.92 -6.02
CA VAL A 206 -13.54 14.37 -7.35
C VAL A 206 -12.28 13.61 -7.79
N ALA A 207 -11.33 13.38 -6.88
CA ALA A 207 -10.15 12.58 -7.18
C ALA A 207 -10.51 11.14 -7.56
N LEU A 208 -11.41 10.50 -6.80
CA LEU A 208 -11.86 9.13 -7.06
C LEU A 208 -12.58 9.00 -8.41
N ILE A 209 -13.52 9.89 -8.70
CA ILE A 209 -14.29 9.88 -9.96
C ILE A 209 -13.40 10.24 -11.17
N GLY A 210 -12.54 11.25 -11.05
CA GLY A 210 -11.66 11.65 -12.14
C GLY A 210 -10.59 10.59 -12.46
N ALA A 211 -10.06 9.91 -11.44
CA ALA A 211 -9.22 8.74 -11.59
C ALA A 211 -9.95 7.60 -12.32
N LEU A 212 -11.17 7.26 -11.89
CA LEU A 212 -12.00 6.25 -12.54
C LEU A 212 -12.33 6.60 -13.99
N LEU A 213 -12.61 7.87 -14.28
CA LEU A 213 -12.87 8.35 -15.63
C LEU A 213 -11.64 8.13 -16.52
N ALA A 214 -10.44 8.51 -16.06
CA ALA A 214 -9.20 8.30 -16.79
C ALA A 214 -8.94 6.79 -17.07
N ILE A 215 -9.13 5.93 -16.06
CA ILE A 215 -8.93 4.48 -16.20
C ILE A 215 -9.98 3.86 -17.12
N CYS A 216 -11.26 4.24 -16.98
CA CYS A 216 -12.36 3.77 -17.83
C CYS A 216 -12.14 4.16 -19.29
N CYS A 217 -11.79 5.43 -19.55
CA CYS A 217 -11.41 5.89 -20.88
C CYS A 217 -10.24 5.07 -21.44
N MET A 218 -9.26 4.72 -20.60
CA MET A 218 -8.11 3.95 -21.04
C MET A 218 -8.45 2.48 -21.36
N ILE A 219 -9.28 1.82 -20.56
CA ILE A 219 -9.77 0.47 -20.86
C ILE A 219 -10.53 0.48 -22.20
N PHE A 220 -11.41 1.46 -22.39
CA PHE A 220 -12.16 1.61 -23.63
C PHE A 220 -11.23 1.84 -24.84
N LEU A 221 -10.27 2.75 -24.74
CA LEU A 221 -9.36 3.07 -25.83
C LEU A 221 -8.37 1.95 -26.13
N GLY A 222 -7.93 1.19 -25.12
CA GLY A 222 -7.10 0.00 -25.31
C GLY A 222 -7.88 -1.10 -26.01
N PHE A 223 -9.15 -1.30 -25.66
CA PHE A 223 -10.02 -2.24 -26.37
C PHE A 223 -10.29 -1.79 -27.82
N ALA A 224 -10.49 -0.49 -28.04
CA ALA A 224 -10.60 0.06 -29.39
C ALA A 224 -9.30 -0.14 -30.20
N ASP A 225 -8.12 -0.02 -29.59
CA ASP A 225 -6.83 -0.29 -30.25
C ASP A 225 -6.69 -1.76 -30.65
N ASP A 226 -7.05 -2.68 -29.75
CA ASP A 226 -7.05 -4.13 -30.05
C ASP A 226 -7.98 -4.49 -31.22
N VAL A 227 -9.19 -3.91 -31.26
CA VAL A 227 -10.18 -4.17 -32.32
C VAL A 227 -9.78 -3.52 -33.65
N LEU A 228 -9.33 -2.26 -33.61
CA LEU A 228 -9.10 -1.45 -34.81
C LEU A 228 -7.66 -1.49 -35.31
N ASN A 229 -6.72 -2.06 -34.53
CA ASN A 229 -5.28 -2.09 -34.82
C ASN A 229 -4.75 -0.71 -35.21
N LEU A 230 -4.80 0.26 -34.29
CA LEU A 230 -4.50 1.65 -34.62
C LEU A 230 -3.00 1.87 -34.91
N ARG A 231 -2.72 2.91 -35.70
CA ARG A 231 -1.34 3.32 -36.00
C ARG A 231 -0.64 3.82 -34.72
N TRP A 232 0.68 3.63 -34.63
CA TRP A 232 1.52 4.02 -33.48
C TRP A 232 1.29 5.45 -32.95
N ARG A 233 0.94 6.41 -33.81
CA ARG A 233 0.64 7.80 -33.41
C ARG A 233 -0.53 7.86 -32.41
N HIS A 234 -1.56 7.05 -32.62
CA HIS A 234 -2.71 6.99 -31.73
C HIS A 234 -2.35 6.35 -30.38
N LYS A 235 -1.37 5.45 -30.34
CA LYS A 235 -0.84 4.88 -29.09
C LYS A 235 -0.14 5.91 -28.19
N LEU A 236 0.20 7.08 -28.73
CA LEU A 236 0.70 8.24 -27.98
C LEU A 236 -0.41 9.26 -27.69
N LEU A 237 -1.25 9.57 -28.67
CA LEU A 237 -2.32 10.57 -28.55
C LEU A 237 -3.44 10.12 -27.61
N LEU A 238 -3.86 8.85 -27.68
CA LEU A 238 -4.98 8.33 -26.90
C LEU A 238 -4.67 8.32 -25.39
N PRO A 239 -3.50 7.87 -24.91
CA PRO A 239 -3.15 8.02 -23.49
C PRO A 239 -3.02 9.46 -23.03
N THR A 240 -2.54 10.34 -23.91
CA THR A 240 -2.49 11.78 -23.61
C THR A 240 -3.91 12.32 -23.37
N ALA A 241 -4.85 12.05 -24.28
CA ALA A 241 -6.24 12.50 -24.15
C ALA A 241 -6.96 11.88 -22.93
N ALA A 242 -6.76 10.58 -22.69
CA ALA A 242 -7.36 9.89 -21.56
C ALA A 242 -6.78 10.31 -20.20
N SER A 243 -5.59 10.91 -20.17
CA SER A 243 -4.99 11.48 -18.95
C SER A 243 -5.56 12.86 -18.58
N LEU A 244 -6.32 13.52 -19.46
CA LEU A 244 -6.86 14.86 -19.18
C LEU A 244 -7.70 14.96 -17.90
N PRO A 245 -8.61 14.00 -17.58
CA PRO A 245 -9.33 14.03 -16.31
C PRO A 245 -8.40 14.04 -15.09
N LEU A 246 -7.31 13.26 -15.15
CA LEU A 246 -6.29 13.20 -14.11
C LEU A 246 -5.58 14.56 -13.95
N LEU A 247 -5.20 15.19 -15.05
CA LEU A 247 -4.58 16.53 -15.05
C LEU A 247 -5.53 17.59 -14.49
N MET A 248 -6.82 17.54 -14.83
CA MET A 248 -7.83 18.48 -14.32
C MET A 248 -8.03 18.31 -12.82
N VAL A 249 -8.14 17.08 -12.32
CA VAL A 249 -8.21 16.80 -10.87
C VAL A 249 -6.96 17.33 -10.17
N TYR A 250 -5.77 17.11 -10.73
CA TYR A 250 -4.53 17.59 -10.14
C TYR A 250 -4.52 19.12 -10.03
N PHE A 251 -4.95 19.79 -11.09
CA PHE A 251 -5.05 21.25 -11.15
C PHE A 251 -6.02 21.82 -10.11
N THR A 252 -7.21 21.20 -9.96
CA THR A 252 -8.24 21.73 -9.05
C THR A 252 -7.99 21.41 -7.58
N ASN A 253 -7.34 20.29 -7.28
CA ASN A 253 -7.24 19.80 -5.89
C ASN A 253 -5.89 20.08 -5.23
N PHE A 254 -4.78 19.98 -5.97
CA PHE A 254 -3.43 20.04 -5.39
C PHE A 254 -2.63 21.22 -5.94
N GLY A 255 -2.55 21.33 -7.26
CA GLY A 255 -1.91 22.46 -7.96
C GLY A 255 -0.39 22.61 -7.72
N ASN A 256 0.26 21.71 -6.98
CA ASN A 256 1.68 21.86 -6.66
C ASN A 256 2.58 21.43 -7.83
N THR A 257 3.18 22.40 -8.51
CA THR A 257 4.08 22.15 -9.64
C THR A 257 5.56 22.19 -9.28
N THR A 258 5.87 22.35 -7.98
CA THR A 258 7.25 22.42 -7.49
C THR A 258 7.81 21.04 -7.19
N ILE A 259 8.91 20.69 -7.84
CA ILE A 259 9.60 19.42 -7.61
C ILE A 259 10.86 19.61 -6.76
N VAL A 260 11.15 18.62 -5.92
CA VAL A 260 12.48 18.47 -5.31
C VAL A 260 13.44 17.88 -6.34
N VAL A 261 14.51 18.61 -6.65
CA VAL A 261 15.50 18.25 -7.66
C VAL A 261 16.37 17.07 -7.18
N PRO A 262 16.64 16.05 -8.04
CA PRO A 262 17.56 14.95 -7.72
C PRO A 262 18.97 15.45 -7.39
N LYS A 263 19.65 14.80 -6.44
CA LYS A 263 20.98 15.23 -5.91
C LYS A 263 22.00 15.64 -7.00
N PRO A 264 22.17 14.91 -8.12
CA PRO A 264 23.15 15.28 -9.15
C PRO A 264 22.87 16.63 -9.84
N LEU A 265 21.61 17.05 -9.91
CA LEU A 265 21.18 18.26 -10.63
C LEU A 265 21.02 19.48 -9.72
N ARG A 266 21.06 19.29 -8.39
CA ARG A 266 20.92 20.36 -7.40
C ARG A 266 21.94 21.50 -7.54
N PRO A 267 23.22 21.27 -7.91
CA PRO A 267 24.17 22.35 -8.09
C PRO A 267 23.79 23.34 -9.20
N ILE A 268 23.01 22.90 -10.19
CA ILE A 268 22.64 23.70 -11.38
C ILE A 268 21.24 24.32 -11.20
N LEU A 269 20.30 23.56 -10.66
CA LEU A 269 18.87 23.90 -10.64
C LEU A 269 18.33 24.27 -9.25
N GLY A 270 19.16 24.20 -8.21
CA GLY A 270 18.74 24.42 -6.83
C GLY A 270 18.05 23.22 -6.19
N LEU A 271 17.48 23.40 -4.99
CA LEU A 271 16.79 22.34 -4.24
C LEU A 271 15.35 22.12 -4.74
N HIS A 272 14.65 23.23 -5.00
CA HIS A 272 13.26 23.27 -5.43
C HIS A 272 13.19 23.97 -6.78
N LEU A 273 12.48 23.37 -7.72
CA LEU A 273 12.25 23.92 -9.05
C LEU A 273 10.75 23.90 -9.34
N ASP A 274 10.17 25.07 -9.60
CA ASP A 274 8.81 25.16 -10.10
C ASP A 274 8.81 24.92 -11.62
N LEU A 275 8.12 23.87 -12.04
CA LEU A 275 8.02 23.48 -13.44
C LEU A 275 6.80 24.08 -14.14
N GLY A 276 5.82 24.60 -13.39
CA GLY A 276 4.56 25.11 -13.91
C GLY A 276 3.91 24.13 -14.92
N ILE A 277 3.66 24.60 -16.14
CA ILE A 277 3.04 23.80 -17.22
C ILE A 277 3.85 22.54 -17.58
N LEU A 278 5.17 22.56 -17.44
CA LEU A 278 6.02 21.39 -17.74
C LEU A 278 5.73 20.23 -16.79
N TYR A 279 5.22 20.50 -15.59
CA TYR A 279 4.79 19.46 -14.67
C TYR A 279 3.54 18.72 -15.20
N TYR A 280 2.60 19.45 -15.81
CA TYR A 280 1.42 18.85 -16.46
C TYR A 280 1.81 18.04 -17.70
N VAL A 281 2.76 18.53 -18.49
CA VAL A 281 3.34 17.76 -19.60
C VAL A 281 3.98 16.47 -19.09
N TYR A 282 4.76 16.54 -18.00
CA TYR A 282 5.33 15.37 -17.35
C TYR A 282 4.26 14.36 -16.92
N MET A 283 3.17 14.80 -16.27
CA MET A 283 2.08 13.90 -15.86
C MET A 283 1.39 13.22 -17.05
N GLY A 284 1.13 13.95 -18.13
CA GLY A 284 0.58 13.36 -19.35
C GLY A 284 1.52 12.34 -19.99
N LEU A 285 2.82 12.68 -20.08
CA LEU A 285 3.85 11.77 -20.59
C LEU A 285 4.08 10.56 -19.69
N LEU A 286 3.88 10.70 -18.37
CA LEU A 286 3.95 9.57 -17.44
C LEU A 286 2.86 8.54 -17.72
N ALA A 287 1.62 8.98 -17.99
CA ALA A 287 0.55 8.08 -18.40
C ALA A 287 0.87 7.39 -19.72
N VAL A 288 1.35 8.14 -20.72
CA VAL A 288 1.79 7.59 -22.02
C VAL A 288 2.92 6.57 -21.85
N PHE A 289 3.89 6.89 -20.99
CA PHE A 289 5.04 6.02 -20.71
C PHE A 289 4.57 4.72 -20.04
N CYS A 290 3.81 4.78 -18.95
CA CYS A 290 3.41 3.60 -18.21
C CYS A 290 2.62 2.59 -19.06
N THR A 291 1.70 3.06 -19.93
CA THR A 291 0.92 2.18 -20.81
C THR A 291 1.80 1.51 -21.87
N ASN A 292 2.63 2.29 -22.55
CA ASN A 292 3.47 1.78 -23.63
C ASN A 292 4.65 0.95 -23.10
N ALA A 293 5.21 1.27 -21.94
CA ALA A 293 6.37 0.59 -21.39
C ALA A 293 6.06 -0.85 -20.98
N ILE A 294 4.86 -1.10 -20.43
CA ILE A 294 4.35 -2.46 -20.20
C ILE A 294 4.09 -3.14 -21.54
N ASN A 295 3.49 -2.44 -22.50
CA ASN A 295 3.12 -3.02 -23.79
C ASN A 295 4.32 -3.46 -24.65
N ILE A 296 5.45 -2.76 -24.59
CA ILE A 296 6.66 -3.16 -25.32
C ILE A 296 7.49 -4.22 -24.58
N LEU A 297 7.24 -4.44 -23.28
CA LEU A 297 7.85 -5.50 -22.48
C LEU A 297 6.86 -6.66 -22.37
N ALA A 298 6.58 -7.28 -23.50
CA ALA A 298 5.50 -8.23 -23.70
C ALA A 298 5.91 -9.37 -24.63
N GLY A 299 5.03 -10.35 -24.80
CA GLY A 299 5.16 -11.38 -25.83
C GLY A 299 5.60 -12.76 -25.33
N ILE A 300 5.70 -12.95 -24.01
CA ILE A 300 5.83 -14.29 -23.43
C ILE A 300 4.71 -14.50 -22.40
N ASN A 301 4.20 -15.72 -22.36
CA ASN A 301 3.04 -16.12 -21.57
C ASN A 301 3.15 -15.69 -20.09
N GLY A 302 2.27 -14.79 -19.64
CA GLY A 302 2.20 -14.33 -18.26
C GLY A 302 3.02 -13.08 -17.92
N LEU A 303 3.79 -12.51 -18.86
CA LEU A 303 4.73 -11.42 -18.55
C LEU A 303 4.03 -10.08 -18.27
N GLU A 304 3.02 -9.72 -19.06
CA GLU A 304 2.32 -8.44 -18.99
C GLU A 304 1.52 -8.34 -17.68
N ALA A 305 0.71 -9.36 -17.39
CA ALA A 305 -0.04 -9.45 -16.14
C ALA A 305 0.89 -9.71 -14.93
N GLY A 306 1.93 -10.53 -15.10
CA GLY A 306 2.89 -10.86 -14.04
C GLY A 306 3.70 -9.66 -13.57
N GLN A 307 4.30 -8.89 -14.50
CA GLN A 307 5.06 -7.69 -14.12
C GLN A 307 4.15 -6.64 -13.46
N SER A 308 2.91 -6.50 -13.93
CA SER A 308 1.92 -5.58 -13.36
C SER A 308 1.48 -6.01 -11.96
N LEU A 309 1.37 -7.31 -11.69
CA LEU A 309 1.14 -7.84 -10.34
C LEU A 309 2.31 -7.53 -9.39
N VAL A 310 3.56 -7.65 -9.84
CA VAL A 310 4.73 -7.30 -9.02
C VAL A 310 4.75 -5.80 -8.71
N ILE A 311 4.47 -4.95 -9.70
CA ILE A 311 4.42 -3.50 -9.50
C ILE A 311 3.28 -3.13 -8.54
N SER A 312 2.07 -3.63 -8.76
CA SER A 312 0.93 -3.34 -7.87
C SER A 312 1.16 -3.86 -6.45
N ALA A 313 1.72 -5.06 -6.27
CA ALA A 313 2.09 -5.56 -4.95
C ALA A 313 3.14 -4.67 -4.26
N SER A 314 4.14 -4.20 -5.01
CA SER A 314 5.17 -3.30 -4.48
C SER A 314 4.56 -1.95 -4.03
N ILE A 315 3.63 -1.40 -4.82
CA ILE A 315 2.89 -0.18 -4.46
C ILE A 315 1.99 -0.42 -3.24
N ILE A 316 1.29 -1.56 -3.15
CA ILE A 316 0.48 -1.92 -1.97
C ILE A 316 1.36 -1.98 -0.72
N VAL A 317 2.49 -2.70 -0.77
CA VAL A 317 3.42 -2.80 0.37
C VAL A 317 3.96 -1.43 0.75
N PHE A 318 4.37 -0.62 -0.23
CA PHE A 318 4.82 0.75 0.00
C PHE A 318 3.74 1.59 0.68
N ASN A 319 2.50 1.56 0.18
CA ASN A 319 1.40 2.30 0.79
C ASN A 319 1.12 1.85 2.22
N LEU A 320 1.14 0.54 2.49
CA LEU A 320 0.94 -0.01 3.84
C LEU A 320 2.01 0.46 4.82
N VAL A 321 3.27 0.56 4.38
CA VAL A 321 4.37 1.10 5.18
C VAL A 321 4.17 2.59 5.48
N GLU A 322 3.67 3.37 4.51
CA GLU A 322 3.46 4.81 4.65
C GLU A 322 2.11 5.20 5.31
N LEU A 323 1.27 4.23 5.69
CA LEU A 323 -0.02 4.50 6.37
C LEU A 323 0.14 5.15 7.77
N ASP A 324 1.30 4.97 8.39
CA ASP A 324 1.67 5.60 9.66
C ASP A 324 2.41 6.94 9.47
N GLY A 325 2.69 7.32 8.21
CA GLY A 325 3.41 8.53 7.81
C GLY A 325 2.53 9.78 7.68
N ASP A 326 3.16 10.86 7.21
CA ASP A 326 2.53 12.17 7.07
C ASP A 326 1.53 12.25 5.90
N TYR A 327 1.65 11.37 4.90
CA TYR A 327 0.83 11.36 3.67
C TYR A 327 -0.20 10.23 3.64
N ARG A 328 -0.75 9.87 4.81
CA ARG A 328 -1.67 8.74 4.97
C ARG A 328 -2.84 8.75 3.97
N ASP A 329 -3.47 9.89 3.73
CA ASP A 329 -4.67 9.99 2.88
C ASP A 329 -4.36 9.64 1.41
N ASP A 330 -3.19 10.06 0.91
CA ASP A 330 -2.68 9.75 -0.43
C ASP A 330 -2.43 8.24 -0.61
N HIS A 331 -1.88 7.58 0.43
CA HIS A 331 -1.63 6.14 0.41
C HIS A 331 -2.91 5.32 0.56
N ILE A 332 -3.88 5.77 1.36
CA ILE A 332 -5.22 5.17 1.43
C ILE A 332 -5.92 5.28 0.07
N PHE A 333 -5.88 6.46 -0.55
CA PHE A 333 -6.42 6.67 -1.90
C PHE A 333 -5.80 5.69 -2.90
N SER A 334 -4.47 5.55 -2.89
CA SER A 334 -3.80 4.59 -3.77
C SER A 334 -4.23 3.14 -3.51
N LEU A 335 -4.37 2.72 -2.25
CA LEU A 335 -4.86 1.38 -1.89
C LEU A 335 -6.28 1.12 -2.39
N TYR A 336 -7.14 2.14 -2.50
CA TYR A 336 -8.47 1.98 -3.08
C TYR A 336 -8.42 1.41 -4.51
N PHE A 337 -7.47 1.85 -5.34
CA PHE A 337 -7.31 1.35 -6.71
C PHE A 337 -6.41 0.12 -6.79
N MET A 338 -5.33 0.07 -6.02
CA MET A 338 -4.33 -0.99 -6.17
C MET A 338 -4.83 -2.37 -5.71
N ILE A 339 -5.67 -2.43 -4.67
CA ILE A 339 -6.20 -3.71 -4.18
C ILE A 339 -7.12 -4.37 -5.23
N PRO A 340 -8.16 -3.72 -5.78
CA PRO A 340 -8.95 -4.28 -6.88
C PRO A 340 -8.11 -4.61 -8.10
N PHE A 341 -7.19 -3.73 -8.48
CA PHE A 341 -6.31 -3.95 -9.63
C PHE A 341 -5.49 -5.24 -9.46
N PHE A 342 -4.90 -5.45 -8.29
CA PHE A 342 -4.13 -6.64 -7.97
C PHE A 342 -4.99 -7.91 -8.10
N PHE A 343 -6.17 -7.93 -7.48
CA PHE A 343 -7.01 -9.13 -7.48
C PHE A 343 -7.65 -9.43 -8.84
N THR A 344 -8.08 -8.44 -9.61
CA THR A 344 -8.59 -8.68 -10.97
C THR A 344 -7.46 -9.11 -11.92
N THR A 345 -6.27 -8.53 -11.79
CA THR A 345 -5.09 -8.96 -12.56
C THR A 345 -4.66 -10.38 -12.18
N LEU A 346 -4.75 -10.76 -10.90
CA LEU A 346 -4.47 -12.12 -10.46
C LEU A 346 -5.43 -13.14 -11.10
N GLY A 347 -6.71 -12.75 -11.25
CA GLY A 347 -7.71 -13.56 -11.94
C GLY A 347 -7.44 -13.68 -13.45
N LEU A 348 -6.93 -12.62 -14.08
CA LEU A 348 -6.47 -12.65 -15.46
C LEU A 348 -5.22 -13.54 -15.62
N LEU A 349 -4.22 -13.37 -14.73
CA LEU A 349 -2.99 -14.15 -14.73
C LEU A 349 -3.28 -15.65 -14.57
N TYR A 350 -4.29 -16.05 -13.79
CA TYR A 350 -4.67 -17.46 -13.66
C TYR A 350 -4.95 -18.15 -15.01
N HIS A 351 -5.51 -17.42 -15.99
CA HIS A 351 -5.75 -17.94 -17.34
C HIS A 351 -4.63 -17.61 -18.32
N ASN A 352 -3.90 -16.53 -18.09
CA ASN A 352 -2.80 -16.06 -18.93
C ASN A 352 -1.44 -16.69 -18.57
N TRP A 353 -1.28 -17.33 -17.41
CA TRP A 353 -0.04 -18.01 -17.02
C TRP A 353 0.31 -19.14 -17.98
N TYR A 354 1.59 -19.48 -18.09
CA TYR A 354 2.05 -20.55 -18.97
C TYR A 354 1.46 -21.92 -18.58
N PRO A 355 0.89 -22.68 -19.54
CA PRO A 355 0.61 -22.31 -20.92
C PRO A 355 -0.64 -21.43 -21.05
N SER A 356 -0.51 -20.25 -21.68
CA SER A 356 -1.61 -19.29 -21.75
C SER A 356 -2.84 -19.86 -22.46
N ARG A 357 -3.99 -19.74 -21.79
CA ARG A 357 -5.31 -20.06 -22.33
C ARG A 357 -6.01 -18.82 -22.90
N VAL A 358 -5.51 -17.64 -22.55
CA VAL A 358 -5.96 -16.34 -23.02
C VAL A 358 -4.81 -15.36 -23.11
N PHE A 359 -4.92 -14.36 -23.98
CA PHE A 359 -4.02 -13.22 -24.05
C PHE A 359 -4.70 -11.94 -23.54
N VAL A 360 -3.88 -11.05 -22.98
CA VAL A 360 -4.37 -9.88 -22.24
C VAL A 360 -4.74 -8.72 -23.16
N GLY A 361 -4.11 -8.61 -24.34
CA GLY A 361 -4.25 -7.51 -25.30
C GLY A 361 -3.65 -6.17 -24.87
N ASP A 362 -3.61 -5.22 -25.80
CA ASP A 362 -3.25 -3.81 -25.54
C ASP A 362 -4.19 -3.22 -24.46
N THR A 363 -5.44 -3.68 -24.43
CA THR A 363 -6.44 -3.31 -23.40
C THR A 363 -5.87 -3.40 -21.99
N PHE A 364 -5.21 -4.51 -21.64
CA PHE A 364 -4.65 -4.69 -20.30
C PHE A 364 -3.44 -3.79 -20.06
N CYS A 365 -2.52 -3.68 -21.02
CA CYS A 365 -1.33 -2.83 -20.88
C CYS A 365 -1.72 -1.37 -20.65
N TYR A 366 -2.75 -0.91 -21.36
CA TYR A 366 -3.32 0.43 -21.25
C TYR A 366 -4.01 0.62 -19.89
N PHE A 367 -4.86 -0.33 -19.50
CA PHE A 367 -5.50 -0.36 -18.19
C PHE A 367 -4.48 -0.29 -17.04
N ALA A 368 -3.46 -1.16 -17.06
CA ALA A 368 -2.43 -1.23 -16.03
C ALA A 368 -1.61 0.07 -15.96
N GLY A 369 -1.09 0.52 -17.10
CA GLY A 369 -0.27 1.73 -17.15
C GLY A 369 -0.99 2.98 -16.66
N MET A 370 -2.26 3.16 -17.03
CA MET A 370 -3.05 4.30 -16.54
C MET A 370 -3.38 4.17 -15.06
N THR A 371 -3.72 2.98 -14.57
CA THR A 371 -3.99 2.77 -13.14
C THR A 371 -2.76 3.11 -12.30
N PHE A 372 -1.56 2.71 -12.73
CA PHE A 372 -0.30 3.09 -12.08
C PHE A 372 -0.07 4.60 -12.14
N ALA A 373 -0.17 5.21 -13.32
CA ALA A 373 0.03 6.66 -13.48
C ALA A 373 -0.94 7.47 -12.59
N VAL A 374 -2.20 7.07 -12.52
CA VAL A 374 -3.23 7.69 -11.66
C VAL A 374 -2.81 7.67 -10.19
N VAL A 375 -2.46 6.50 -9.64
CA VAL A 375 -2.09 6.42 -8.22
C VAL A 375 -0.75 7.09 -7.93
N GLY A 376 0.21 7.04 -8.86
CA GLY A 376 1.49 7.71 -8.70
C GLY A 376 1.37 9.24 -8.74
N ILE A 377 0.47 9.78 -9.58
CA ILE A 377 0.25 11.22 -9.72
C ILE A 377 -0.58 11.76 -8.55
N LEU A 378 -1.75 11.18 -8.28
CA LEU A 378 -2.63 11.67 -7.22
C LEU A 378 -2.15 11.30 -5.82
N GLY A 379 -1.35 10.23 -5.69
CA GLY A 379 -0.69 9.87 -4.44
C GLY A 379 0.67 10.54 -4.22
N HIS A 380 1.11 11.43 -5.11
CA HIS A 380 2.37 12.18 -5.00
C HIS A 380 3.67 11.33 -4.89
N PHE A 381 3.62 10.05 -5.25
CA PHE A 381 4.78 9.14 -5.22
C PHE A 381 5.23 8.65 -6.60
N SER A 382 4.94 9.40 -7.67
CA SER A 382 5.33 9.08 -9.06
C SER A 382 6.82 8.76 -9.23
N LYS A 383 7.70 9.41 -8.45
CA LYS A 383 9.14 9.11 -8.42
C LYS A 383 9.42 7.69 -7.90
N THR A 384 8.81 7.31 -6.79
CA THR A 384 8.93 5.96 -6.21
C THR A 384 8.33 4.91 -7.14
N MET A 385 7.18 5.22 -7.74
CA MET A 385 6.55 4.34 -8.74
C MET A 385 7.48 4.08 -9.93
N LEU A 386 8.17 5.11 -10.45
CA LEU A 386 9.13 4.94 -11.54
C LEU A 386 10.32 4.05 -11.16
N LEU A 387 10.68 3.95 -9.88
CA LEU A 387 11.68 2.99 -9.42
C LEU A 387 11.17 1.55 -9.49
N PHE A 388 9.88 1.31 -9.22
CA PHE A 388 9.27 -0.01 -9.44
C PHE A 388 9.18 -0.36 -10.94
N PHE A 389 9.16 0.65 -11.81
CA PHE A 389 9.21 0.49 -13.27
C PHE A 389 10.65 0.31 -13.83
N MET A 390 11.65 0.03 -12.99
CA MET A 390 13.05 -0.05 -13.44
C MET A 390 13.27 -1.02 -14.62
N PRO A 391 12.70 -2.25 -14.65
CA PRO A 391 12.82 -3.12 -15.82
C PRO A 391 12.19 -2.53 -17.09
N GLN A 392 11.02 -1.89 -16.96
CA GLN A 392 10.29 -1.27 -18.06
C GLN A 392 11.04 -0.06 -18.62
N VAL A 393 11.61 0.78 -17.74
CA VAL A 393 12.47 1.91 -18.11
C VAL A 393 13.69 1.40 -18.88
N PHE A 394 14.36 0.36 -18.38
CA PHE A 394 15.51 -0.22 -19.06
C PHE A 394 15.15 -0.77 -20.45
N ASN A 395 14.08 -1.56 -20.55
CA ASN A 395 13.60 -2.11 -21.84
C ASN A 395 13.20 -1.01 -22.83
N PHE A 396 12.56 0.07 -22.34
CA PHE A 396 12.18 1.21 -23.16
C PHE A 396 13.41 1.93 -23.74
N LEU A 397 14.40 2.24 -22.89
CA LEU A 397 15.63 2.90 -23.33
C LEU A 397 16.44 2.02 -24.28
N TYR A 398 16.55 0.72 -23.98
CA TYR A 398 17.24 -0.24 -24.84
C TYR A 398 16.53 -0.41 -26.20
N SER A 399 15.19 -0.37 -26.22
CA SER A 399 14.39 -0.43 -27.43
C SER A 399 14.38 0.86 -28.25
N LEU A 400 14.82 1.99 -27.68
CA LEU A 400 14.64 3.31 -28.26
C LEU A 400 15.22 3.46 -29.68
N PRO A 401 16.42 2.94 -30.02
CA PRO A 401 16.93 3.02 -31.38
C PRO A 401 16.04 2.35 -32.43
N GLN A 402 15.38 1.25 -32.06
CA GLN A 402 14.42 0.57 -32.93
C GLN A 402 13.09 1.32 -33.00
N LEU A 403 12.56 1.79 -31.87
CA LEU A 403 11.31 2.54 -31.82
C LEU A 403 11.40 3.85 -32.63
N LEU A 404 12.56 4.51 -32.60
CA LEU A 404 12.84 5.71 -33.40
C LEU A 404 13.23 5.40 -34.87
N HIS A 405 13.22 4.12 -35.26
CA HIS A 405 13.60 3.66 -36.61
C HIS A 405 15.02 4.07 -37.03
N ILE A 406 15.91 4.32 -36.07
CA ILE A 406 17.36 4.48 -36.30
C ILE A 406 17.95 3.12 -36.71
N ILE A 407 17.46 2.05 -36.09
CA ILE A 407 17.72 0.65 -36.47
C ILE A 407 16.40 0.04 -36.98
N PRO A 408 16.41 -0.81 -38.03
CA PRO A 408 15.19 -1.47 -38.51
C PRO A 408 14.45 -2.22 -37.39
N CYS A 409 13.17 -1.91 -37.22
CA CYS A 409 12.31 -2.51 -36.20
C CYS A 409 11.36 -3.54 -36.84
N PRO A 410 11.53 -4.84 -36.58
CA PRO A 410 10.56 -5.83 -37.03
C PRO A 410 9.24 -5.68 -36.27
N ARG A 411 8.14 -6.16 -36.86
CA ARG A 411 6.81 -6.10 -36.24
C ARG A 411 6.74 -6.85 -34.91
N HIS A 412 7.36 -8.02 -34.84
CA HIS A 412 7.46 -8.83 -33.63
C HIS A 412 8.92 -8.94 -33.19
N ARG A 413 9.19 -8.61 -31.92
CA ARG A 413 10.54 -8.61 -31.31
C ARG A 413 10.72 -9.70 -30.26
N MET A 414 9.88 -10.74 -30.33
CA MET A 414 9.85 -11.85 -29.39
C MET A 414 11.01 -12.83 -29.69
N PRO A 415 11.47 -13.60 -28.68
CA PRO A 415 12.45 -14.66 -28.90
C PRO A 415 11.91 -15.70 -29.89
N ARG A 416 12.81 -16.35 -30.63
CA ARG A 416 12.47 -17.39 -31.61
C ARG A 416 12.57 -18.79 -31.04
#